data_AF-A0A844MIX5-F1
#
_entry.id   AF-A0A844MIX5-F1
#
_cell.length_a   1.000
_cell.length_b   1.000
_cell.length_c   1.000
_cell.angle_alpha   90.00
_cell.angle_beta   90.00
_cell.angle_gamma   90.00
#
_symmetry.space_group_name_H-M   'P 1'
#
loop_
_entity.id
_entity.type
_entity.pdbx_description
1 polymer ?
#
loop_
_entity_poly.entity_id
_entity_poly.type
_entity_poly.pdbx_seq_one_letter_code
_entity_poly.pdbx_strand_id
1 'polypeptide(L)'
;MITIELIDFQAKKHPKLKYFESSKSSRKKTIVAEWVSKERGTSQAKYLIDEKSQKNEINFAILQRISKIFTLENPLQIVKFINKKPETLSWLLEASQEIRKYFPIEKLRLSYSTDPEIPQWEKLVLYILVNPEFSEDAFKKLDAFDENWWLDASSKADVNLCIDVDFE
;
A
#
# COMPACT_ATOMS: atom_id res chain seq x y z
N MET A 1 38.93 10.28 8.39
CA MET A 1 38.88 9.34 9.54
C MET A 1 37.56 9.58 10.23
N ILE A 2 36.53 8.79 9.90
CA ILE A 2 35.25 8.79 10.62
C ILE A 2 34.86 7.32 10.77
N THR A 3 34.91 6.88 12.02
CA THR A 3 34.60 5.56 12.54
C THR A 3 33.08 5.41 12.63
N ILE A 4 32.51 4.32 12.11
CA ILE A 4 31.14 3.91 12.43
C ILE A 4 31.24 2.51 13.00
N GLU A 5 31.13 2.42 14.33
CA GLU A 5 31.00 1.17 15.07
C GLU A 5 29.54 0.96 15.51
N LEU A 6 29.12 -0.30 15.39
CA LEU A 6 28.21 -1.06 16.25
C LEU A 6 26.72 -0.67 16.30
N ILE A 7 25.88 -1.48 15.65
CA ILE A 7 24.76 -2.13 16.35
C ILE A 7 24.80 -3.63 16.01
N ASP A 8 25.36 -4.39 16.94
CA ASP A 8 25.25 -5.84 17.05
C ASP A 8 23.96 -6.17 17.82
N PHE A 9 22.99 -6.81 17.18
CA PHE A 9 21.88 -7.46 17.88
C PHE A 9 21.68 -8.88 17.33
N GLN A 10 22.45 -9.79 17.92
CA GLN A 10 22.15 -11.22 18.15
C GLN A 10 21.63 -12.03 16.95
N ALA A 11 22.49 -12.24 15.94
CA ALA A 11 22.40 -13.39 15.05
C ALA A 11 23.00 -14.64 15.71
N LYS A 12 22.24 -15.33 16.58
CA LYS A 12 22.60 -16.68 17.07
C LYS A 12 21.38 -17.61 17.10
N LYS A 13 21.07 -18.17 15.93
CA LYS A 13 20.68 -19.57 15.71
C LYS A 13 20.48 -19.75 14.20
N HIS A 14 20.90 -20.91 13.68
CA HIS A 14 20.90 -21.34 12.26
C HIS A 14 22.19 -21.01 11.47
N PRO A 15 23.11 -21.99 11.34
CA PRO A 15 24.25 -21.89 10.44
C PRO A 15 23.81 -22.37 9.05
N LYS A 16 23.85 -21.49 8.04
CA LYS A 16 24.09 -21.74 6.60
C LYS A 16 23.58 -20.56 5.77
N LEU A 17 24.27 -19.43 5.84
CA LEU A 17 24.19 -18.40 4.81
C LEU A 17 25.63 -17.97 4.52
N LYS A 18 26.18 -18.45 3.39
CA LYS A 18 27.41 -17.91 2.83
C LYS A 18 27.09 -16.52 2.30
N TYR A 19 27.65 -15.50 2.93
CA TYR A 19 27.63 -14.14 2.44
C TYR A 19 28.44 -14.06 1.15
N PHE A 20 27.79 -13.67 0.05
CA PHE A 20 28.48 -13.21 -1.15
C PHE A 20 28.33 -11.69 -1.19
N GLU A 21 29.40 -10.98 -0.84
CA GLU A 21 29.51 -9.56 -1.10
C GLU A 21 29.65 -9.33 -2.60
N SER A 22 28.67 -8.67 -3.24
CA SER A 22 28.99 -7.85 -4.41
C SER A 22 27.99 -6.71 -4.64
N SER A 23 28.57 -5.50 -4.59
CA SER A 23 28.13 -4.24 -5.20
C SER A 23 26.75 -3.64 -4.84
N LYS A 24 26.77 -2.34 -4.57
CA LYS A 24 25.64 -1.48 -4.14
C LYS A 24 24.45 -1.39 -5.12
N SER A 25 24.44 -2.16 -6.21
CA SER A 25 23.35 -2.26 -7.19
C SER A 25 22.41 -3.47 -6.93
N SER A 26 22.90 -4.51 -6.25
CA SER A 26 22.15 -5.77 -6.07
C SER A 26 21.14 -5.77 -4.92
N ARG A 27 21.23 -4.85 -3.95
CA ARG A 27 20.33 -4.83 -2.78
C ARG A 27 18.86 -4.55 -3.12
N LYS A 28 18.59 -3.82 -4.21
CA LYS A 28 17.20 -3.56 -4.65
C LYS A 28 16.50 -4.81 -5.21
N LYS A 29 17.25 -5.76 -5.80
CA LYS A 29 16.67 -6.98 -6.40
C LYS A 29 16.33 -8.06 -5.38
N THR A 30 17.11 -8.16 -4.30
CA THR A 30 16.96 -9.25 -3.31
C THR A 30 15.68 -9.14 -2.48
N ILE A 31 15.26 -7.92 -2.12
CA ILE A 31 14.12 -7.74 -1.18
C ILE A 31 12.76 -8.03 -1.85
N VAL A 32 12.62 -7.74 -3.15
CA VAL A 32 11.38 -8.02 -3.90
C VAL A 32 11.13 -9.52 -4.00
N ALA A 33 12.18 -10.31 -4.28
CA ALA A 33 12.08 -11.77 -4.32
C ALA A 33 11.73 -12.37 -2.95
N GLU A 34 12.23 -11.76 -1.87
CA GLU A 34 12.01 -12.20 -0.49
C GLU A 34 10.59 -11.88 0.02
N TRP A 35 10.01 -10.73 -0.37
CA TRP A 35 8.62 -10.38 -0.06
C TRP A 35 7.63 -11.25 -0.86
N VAL A 36 7.87 -11.43 -2.16
CA VAL A 36 7.05 -12.29 -3.05
C VAL A 36 7.07 -13.76 -2.61
N SER A 37 8.17 -14.24 -2.04
CA SER A 37 8.26 -15.62 -1.54
C SER A 37 7.51 -15.86 -0.22
N LYS A 38 7.16 -14.79 0.52
CA LYS A 38 6.59 -14.88 1.87
C LYS A 38 5.05 -14.88 1.90
N GLU A 39 4.36 -14.43 0.83
CA GLU A 39 2.90 -14.22 0.81
C GLU A 39 2.05 -15.17 -0.08
N ARG A 40 2.55 -16.38 -0.40
CA ARG A 40 1.88 -17.50 -1.12
C ARG A 40 2.05 -17.54 -2.65
N GLY A 41 2.33 -18.74 -3.17
CA GLY A 41 1.99 -19.20 -4.52
C GLY A 41 2.88 -18.71 -5.67
N THR A 42 3.86 -19.52 -6.07
CA THR A 42 4.94 -19.29 -7.04
C THR A 42 4.56 -18.98 -8.51
N SER A 43 3.31 -18.64 -8.83
CA SER A 43 2.88 -18.40 -10.22
C SER A 43 2.94 -16.93 -10.65
N GLN A 44 2.88 -15.96 -9.73
CA GLN A 44 2.94 -14.53 -10.08
C GLN A 44 4.37 -13.96 -10.11
N ALA A 45 5.34 -14.63 -9.49
CA ALA A 45 6.74 -14.19 -9.45
C ALA A 45 7.40 -14.14 -10.85
N LYS A 46 6.93 -14.96 -11.80
CA LYS A 46 7.46 -15.00 -13.18
C LYS A 46 7.07 -13.79 -14.03
N TYR A 47 6.01 -13.06 -13.68
CA TYR A 47 5.57 -11.87 -14.43
C TYR A 47 6.41 -10.62 -14.13
N LEU A 48 7.37 -10.71 -13.19
CA LEU A 48 8.19 -9.58 -12.75
C LEU A 48 9.52 -9.44 -13.50
N ILE A 49 9.87 -10.40 -14.35
CA ILE A 49 11.18 -10.44 -15.00
C ILE A 49 10.98 -10.75 -16.49
N ASP A 50 10.44 -9.80 -17.25
CA ASP A 50 10.67 -9.75 -18.69
C ASP A 50 10.91 -8.30 -19.15
N GLU A 51 11.84 -8.17 -20.08
CA GLU A 51 12.90 -7.16 -20.21
C GLU A 51 12.59 -6.02 -21.19
N LYS A 52 11.32 -5.64 -21.38
CA LYS A 52 10.97 -4.58 -22.35
C LYS A 52 9.99 -3.56 -21.80
N SER A 53 10.53 -2.56 -21.09
CA SER A 53 10.27 -1.12 -21.33
C SER A 53 10.49 -0.32 -20.06
N GLN A 54 11.57 0.47 -20.07
CA GLN A 54 11.82 1.63 -19.22
C GLN A 54 10.53 2.31 -18.70
N LYS A 55 10.21 2.23 -17.39
CA LYS A 55 9.54 3.30 -16.58
C LYS A 55 8.97 2.91 -15.20
N ASN A 56 9.15 1.68 -14.69
CA ASN A 56 8.61 1.34 -13.37
C ASN A 56 9.72 1.18 -12.34
N GLU A 57 10.33 2.28 -11.92
CA GLU A 57 10.96 2.28 -10.60
C GLU A 57 9.81 2.20 -9.57
N ILE A 58 9.56 0.98 -9.07
CA ILE A 58 8.67 0.79 -7.93
C ILE A 58 9.22 1.66 -6.81
N ASN A 59 8.46 2.67 -6.42
CA ASN A 59 8.87 3.56 -5.35
C ASN A 59 8.73 2.84 -4.02
N PHE A 60 9.79 2.14 -3.64
CA PHE A 60 9.82 1.29 -2.45
C PHE A 60 9.55 2.09 -1.16
N ALA A 61 9.91 3.39 -1.14
CA ALA A 61 9.62 4.26 -0.01
C ALA A 61 8.12 4.54 0.14
N ILE A 62 7.40 4.78 -0.98
CA ILE A 62 5.94 4.90 -0.97
C ILE A 62 5.33 3.60 -0.48
N LEU A 63 5.72 2.47 -1.09
CA LEU A 63 5.20 1.15 -0.74
C LEU A 63 5.36 0.85 0.76
N GLN A 64 6.56 1.07 1.31
CA GLN A 64 6.84 0.90 2.74
C GLN A 64 6.03 1.83 3.63
N ARG A 65 5.73 3.04 3.17
CA ARG A 65 4.97 4.01 3.96
C ARG A 65 3.51 3.61 4.04
N ILE A 66 2.89 3.28 2.90
CA ILE A 66 1.48 2.94 2.83
C ILE A 66 1.19 1.54 3.41
N SER A 67 2.11 0.58 3.29
CA SER A 67 1.93 -0.77 3.83
C SER A 67 1.94 -0.85 5.36
N LYS A 68 2.40 0.21 6.05
CA LYS A 68 2.29 0.32 7.50
C LYS A 68 0.88 0.67 7.99
N ILE A 69 0.04 1.16 7.09
CA ILE A 69 -1.29 1.71 7.40
C ILE A 69 -2.38 0.87 6.74
N PHE A 70 -2.12 0.41 5.51
CA PHE A 70 -3.09 -0.29 4.68
C PHE A 70 -2.62 -1.69 4.30
N THR A 71 -3.55 -2.63 4.27
CA THR A 71 -3.43 -3.87 3.50
C THR A 71 -3.60 -3.53 2.01
N LEU A 72 -2.72 -4.01 1.14
CA LEU A 72 -2.70 -3.62 -0.28
C LEU A 72 -3.14 -4.79 -1.17
N GLU A 73 -4.18 -4.58 -1.98
CA GLU A 73 -4.71 -5.63 -2.87
C GLU A 73 -3.95 -5.69 -4.21
N ASN A 74 -3.49 -4.54 -4.72
CA ASN A 74 -2.73 -4.44 -5.97
C ASN A 74 -1.53 -3.47 -5.82
N PRO A 75 -0.48 -3.85 -5.06
CA PRO A 75 0.57 -2.91 -4.65
C PRO A 75 1.27 -2.19 -5.80
N LEU A 76 1.49 -2.88 -6.93
CA LEU A 76 2.17 -2.31 -8.10
C LEU A 76 1.32 -1.22 -8.76
N GLN A 77 0.03 -1.47 -8.94
CA GLN A 77 -0.92 -0.55 -9.56
C GLN A 77 -1.14 0.66 -8.65
N ILE A 78 -1.26 0.44 -7.34
CA ILE A 78 -1.36 1.50 -6.33
C ILE A 78 -0.14 2.42 -6.38
N VAL A 79 1.08 1.86 -6.36
CA VAL A 79 2.30 2.67 -6.44
C VAL A 79 2.41 3.43 -7.77
N LYS A 80 2.00 2.82 -8.88
CA LYS A 80 1.95 3.51 -10.18
C LYS A 80 0.94 4.67 -10.17
N PHE A 81 -0.24 4.47 -9.60
CA PHE A 81 -1.26 5.51 -9.46
C PHE A 81 -0.72 6.69 -8.63
N ILE A 82 -0.14 6.41 -7.46
CA ILE A 82 0.45 7.45 -6.60
C ILE A 82 1.63 8.15 -7.30
N ASN A 83 2.46 7.44 -8.07
CA ASN A 83 3.55 8.08 -8.83
C ASN A 83 3.04 9.00 -9.95
N LYS A 84 1.87 8.72 -10.54
CA LYS A 84 1.23 9.61 -11.54
C LYS A 84 0.66 10.87 -10.87
N LYS A 85 0.15 10.75 -9.65
CA LYS A 85 -0.49 11.80 -8.85
C LYS A 85 0.07 11.83 -7.42
N PRO A 86 1.27 12.39 -7.17
CA PRO A 86 1.95 12.31 -5.88
C PRO A 86 1.17 12.85 -4.68
N GLU A 87 0.30 13.83 -4.90
CA GLU A 87 -0.65 14.39 -3.94
C GLU A 87 -1.60 13.34 -3.35
N THR A 88 -1.86 12.26 -4.08
CA THR A 88 -2.64 11.10 -3.60
C THR A 88 -2.10 10.55 -2.29
N LEU A 89 -0.77 10.55 -2.10
CA LEU A 89 -0.18 10.05 -0.86
C LEU A 89 -0.60 10.89 0.34
N SER A 90 -0.62 12.22 0.20
CA SER A 90 -1.03 13.11 1.28
C SER A 90 -2.50 12.90 1.63
N TRP A 91 -3.37 12.79 0.63
CA TRP A 91 -4.79 12.51 0.81
C TRP A 91 -5.05 11.16 1.48
N LEU A 92 -4.33 10.10 1.09
CA LEU A 92 -4.45 8.80 1.74
C LEU A 92 -4.05 8.85 3.23
N LEU A 93 -2.99 9.59 3.56
CA LEU A 93 -2.54 9.74 4.94
C LEU A 93 -3.53 10.56 5.77
N GLU A 94 -4.07 11.66 5.22
CA GLU A 94 -5.10 12.46 5.88
C GLU A 94 -6.38 11.67 6.07
N ALA A 95 -6.88 11.01 5.03
CA ALA A 95 -8.03 10.12 5.10
C ALA A 95 -7.86 9.07 6.19
N SER A 96 -6.68 8.45 6.30
CA SER A 96 -6.42 7.46 7.36
C SER A 96 -6.51 8.05 8.77
N GLN A 97 -6.18 9.32 8.97
CA GLN A 97 -6.28 9.98 10.27
C GLN A 97 -7.74 10.33 10.59
N GLU A 98 -8.48 10.82 9.62
CA GLU A 98 -9.89 11.18 9.75
C GLU A 98 -10.77 9.93 9.96
N ILE A 99 -10.53 8.86 9.21
CA ILE A 99 -11.20 7.57 9.39
C ILE A 99 -11.02 7.07 10.84
N ARG A 100 -9.84 7.24 11.44
CA ARG A 100 -9.56 6.76 12.80
C ARG A 100 -10.37 7.45 13.89
N LYS A 101 -11.02 8.59 13.60
CA LYS A 101 -11.95 9.24 14.54
C LYS A 101 -13.28 8.48 14.66
N TYR A 102 -13.69 7.76 13.62
CA TYR A 102 -14.95 7.01 13.54
C TYR A 102 -14.72 5.48 13.65
N PHE A 103 -13.62 5.02 13.05
CA PHE A 103 -13.19 3.63 12.94
C PHE A 103 -11.78 3.46 13.53
N PRO A 104 -11.66 3.43 14.88
CA PRO A 104 -10.37 3.51 15.56
C PRO A 104 -9.51 2.25 15.39
N ILE A 105 -10.10 1.08 15.15
CA ILE A 105 -9.41 -0.22 15.21
C ILE A 105 -9.49 -1.01 13.89
N GLU A 106 -10.43 -0.64 13.03
CA GLU A 106 -10.77 -1.35 11.81
C GLU A 106 -9.58 -1.37 10.85
N LYS A 107 -9.38 -2.53 10.19
CA LYS A 107 -8.32 -2.66 9.20
C LYS A 107 -8.69 -1.84 7.98
N LEU A 108 -7.69 -1.24 7.34
CA LEU A 108 -7.89 -0.47 6.12
C LEU A 108 -7.27 -1.23 4.96
N ARG A 109 -8.03 -1.41 3.87
CA ARG A 109 -7.56 -2.07 2.65
C ARG A 109 -7.57 -1.07 1.51
N LEU A 110 -6.42 -0.89 0.87
CA LEU A 110 -6.30 -0.05 -0.32
C LEU A 110 -6.29 -0.93 -1.57
N SER A 111 -7.22 -0.63 -2.47
CA SER A 111 -7.43 -1.35 -3.72
C SER A 111 -7.34 -0.40 -4.92
N TYR A 112 -6.94 -0.94 -6.06
CA TYR A 112 -6.91 -0.22 -7.32
C TYR A 112 -7.97 -0.81 -8.24
N SER A 113 -8.85 0.04 -8.76
CA SER A 113 -9.98 -0.37 -9.60
C SER A 113 -9.94 0.35 -10.94
N THR A 114 -10.35 -0.37 -11.99
CA THR A 114 -10.48 0.13 -13.36
C THR A 114 -11.84 -0.28 -13.90
N ASP A 115 -12.41 0.56 -14.75
CA ASP A 115 -13.62 0.24 -15.48
C ASP A 115 -13.25 -0.32 -16.86
N PRO A 116 -13.61 -1.58 -17.18
CA PRO A 116 -13.32 -2.15 -18.49
C PRO A 116 -14.12 -1.49 -19.64
N GLU A 117 -15.24 -0.85 -19.34
CA GLU A 117 -16.09 -0.17 -20.32
C GLU A 117 -15.64 1.27 -20.59
N ILE A 118 -14.93 1.91 -19.64
CA ILE A 118 -14.44 3.28 -19.76
C ILE A 118 -12.90 3.30 -19.80
N PRO A 119 -12.30 3.44 -21.00
CA PRO A 119 -10.85 3.52 -21.14
C PRO A 119 -10.25 4.63 -20.28
N GLN A 120 -9.13 4.34 -19.62
CA GLN A 120 -8.38 5.27 -18.76
C GLN A 120 -9.10 5.65 -17.45
N TRP A 121 -10.27 5.09 -17.17
CA TRP A 121 -10.88 5.25 -15.85
C TRP A 121 -10.18 4.35 -14.84
N GLU A 122 -9.42 4.98 -13.96
CA GLU A 122 -8.73 4.35 -12.83
C GLU A 122 -9.07 5.09 -11.54
N LYS A 123 -9.35 4.35 -10.46
CA LYS A 123 -9.56 4.90 -9.12
C LYS A 123 -8.85 4.09 -8.06
N LEU A 124 -8.54 4.73 -6.95
CA LEU A 124 -8.23 4.05 -5.71
C LEU A 124 -9.50 3.90 -4.87
N VAL A 125 -9.64 2.76 -4.21
CA VAL A 125 -10.69 2.53 -3.23
C VAL A 125 -10.04 2.16 -1.92
N LEU A 126 -10.33 2.95 -0.89
CA LEU A 126 -9.92 2.72 0.49
C LEU A 126 -11.10 2.12 1.25
N TYR A 127 -11.02 0.82 1.47
CA TYR A 127 -12.03 0.09 2.23
C TYR A 127 -11.71 0.10 3.72
N ILE A 128 -12.75 0.34 4.51
CA ILE A 128 -12.75 0.16 5.96
C ILE A 128 -13.36 -1.22 6.23
N LEU A 129 -12.55 -2.15 6.70
CA LEU A 129 -12.98 -3.53 6.92
C LEU A 129 -13.71 -3.65 8.26
N VAL A 130 -15.00 -3.95 8.19
CA VAL A 130 -15.90 -4.06 9.34
C VAL A 130 -16.42 -5.48 9.51
N ASN A 131 -16.80 -5.84 10.73
CA ASN A 131 -17.51 -7.10 10.97
C ASN A 131 -18.95 -6.97 10.43
N PRO A 132 -19.44 -7.92 9.60
CA PRO A 132 -20.82 -7.95 9.11
C PRO A 132 -21.90 -7.74 10.16
N GLU A 133 -21.69 -8.22 11.38
CA GLU A 133 -22.62 -8.08 12.51
C GLU A 133 -22.89 -6.62 12.90
N PHE A 134 -21.95 -5.71 12.59
CA PHE A 134 -22.07 -4.28 12.87
C PHE A 134 -22.25 -3.44 11.60
N SER A 135 -22.74 -4.05 10.51
CA SER A 135 -22.91 -3.39 9.21
C SER A 135 -23.76 -2.11 9.29
N GLU A 136 -24.90 -2.13 9.98
CA GLU A 136 -25.76 -0.95 10.11
C GLU A 136 -25.07 0.21 10.82
N ASP A 137 -24.36 -0.08 11.91
CA ASP A 137 -23.59 0.92 12.66
C ASP A 137 -22.38 1.42 11.85
N ALA A 138 -21.77 0.56 11.03
CA ALA A 138 -20.68 0.93 10.13
C ALA A 138 -21.16 1.93 9.07
N PHE A 139 -22.31 1.71 8.45
CA PHE A 139 -22.88 2.66 7.50
C PHE A 139 -23.22 3.99 8.16
N LYS A 140 -23.81 4.00 9.36
CA LYS A 140 -24.07 5.26 10.10
C LYS A 140 -22.78 6.04 10.41
N LYS A 141 -21.70 5.33 10.76
CA LYS A 141 -20.39 5.96 10.98
C LYS A 141 -19.77 6.47 9.68
N LEU A 142 -19.94 5.75 8.57
CA LEU A 142 -19.48 6.18 7.25
C LEU A 142 -20.24 7.44 6.80
N ASP A 143 -21.57 7.46 6.93
CA ASP A 143 -22.39 8.64 6.63
C ASP A 143 -21.93 9.85 7.44
N ALA A 144 -21.70 9.68 8.74
CA ALA A 144 -21.19 10.75 9.59
C ALA A 144 -19.77 11.19 9.18
N PHE A 145 -18.89 10.26 8.81
CA PHE A 145 -17.55 10.59 8.29
C PHE A 145 -17.65 11.39 6.98
N ASP A 146 -18.60 11.01 6.11
CA ASP A 146 -18.80 11.65 4.82
C ASP A 146 -19.30 13.08 4.97
N GLU A 147 -20.36 13.27 5.76
CA GLU A 147 -20.95 14.58 6.03
C GLU A 147 -19.98 15.54 6.73
N ASN A 148 -19.17 15.04 7.65
CA ASN A 148 -18.29 15.89 8.46
C ASN A 148 -16.94 16.20 7.79
N TRP A 149 -16.49 15.37 6.86
CA TRP A 149 -15.17 15.56 6.25
C TRP A 149 -15.12 15.17 4.78
N TRP A 150 -15.50 13.94 4.41
CA TRP A 150 -15.13 13.42 3.09
C TRP A 150 -15.82 14.15 1.93
N LEU A 151 -17.07 14.59 2.07
CA LEU A 151 -17.76 15.34 1.01
C LEU A 151 -17.04 16.66 0.69
N ASP A 152 -16.64 17.40 1.72
CA ASP A 152 -15.88 18.64 1.57
C ASP A 152 -14.45 18.38 1.09
N ALA A 153 -13.78 17.36 1.62
CA ALA A 153 -12.41 17.00 1.28
C ALA A 153 -12.29 16.49 -0.16
N SER A 154 -13.18 15.57 -0.57
CA SER A 154 -13.19 14.98 -1.92
C SER A 154 -13.46 16.02 -3.00
N SER A 155 -14.30 17.03 -2.74
CA SER A 155 -14.52 18.13 -3.68
C SER A 155 -13.25 18.96 -3.95
N LYS A 156 -12.32 19.00 -2.99
CA LYS A 156 -11.03 19.71 -3.08
C LYS A 156 -9.90 18.80 -3.56
N ALA A 157 -10.06 17.49 -3.39
CA ALA A 157 -9.09 16.50 -3.81
C ALA A 157 -9.18 16.30 -5.33
N ASP A 158 -8.16 16.73 -6.09
CA ASP A 158 -7.99 16.33 -7.49
C ASP A 158 -7.46 14.89 -7.62
N VAL A 159 -8.08 13.98 -6.87
CA VAL A 159 -7.68 12.58 -6.77
C VAL A 159 -8.90 11.70 -6.92
N ASN A 160 -8.83 10.72 -7.81
CA ASN A 160 -9.87 9.71 -7.98
C ASN A 160 -9.76 8.66 -6.87
N LEU A 161 -10.10 9.06 -5.65
CA LEU A 161 -10.13 8.23 -4.45
C LEU A 161 -11.59 8.06 -4.04
N CYS A 162 -11.93 6.86 -3.61
CA CYS A 162 -13.21 6.52 -3.01
C CYS A 162 -12.93 5.88 -1.65
N ILE A 163 -13.75 6.21 -0.65
CA ILE A 163 -13.69 5.62 0.69
C ILE A 163 -15.02 4.92 0.91
N ASP A 164 -14.98 3.68 1.35
CA ASP A 164 -16.18 2.87 1.54
C ASP A 164 -15.96 1.82 2.63
N VAL A 165 -17.02 1.18 3.08
CA VAL A 165 -16.95 0.00 3.97
C VAL A 165 -16.94 -1.28 3.15
N ASP A 166 -16.21 -2.27 3.63
CA ASP A 166 -16.29 -3.65 3.15
C ASP A 166 -16.17 -4.60 4.34
N PHE A 167 -16.44 -5.88 4.13
CA PHE A 167 -16.48 -6.86 5.20
C PHE A 167 -15.22 -7.73 5.24
N GLU A 168 -14.80 -8.12 6.45
CA GLU A 168 -13.72 -9.12 6.65
C GLU A 168 -14.13 -10.55 6.27
#